data_AF-A0A950DIF0-F1
#
_entry.id   AF-A0A950DIF0-F1
#
_cell.length_a   1.000
_cell.length_b   1.000
_cell.length_c   1.000
_cell.angle_alpha   90.00
_cell.angle_beta   90.00
_cell.angle_gamma   90.00
#
_symmetry.space_group_name_H-M   'P 1'
#
loop_
_entity.id
_entity.type
_entity.pdbx_description
1 polymer ?
#
loop_
_entity_poly.entity_id
_entity_poly.type
_entity_poly.pdbx_seq_one_letter_code
_entity_poly.pdbx_strand_id
1 'polypeptide(L)'
;MAASAPEMADSLIRDFRYGIRTLARTPGFSFIAVLVMALGIGATAALFTVVHSVLLKPLPLPDADRLVMLYEADTKLKFNNNTVAGGTFRSWEQGNRTFQHIAIATEDDGNFSSSDGQLPE
;
A
#
# COMPACT_ATOMS: atom_id res chain seq x y z
N MET A 1 -31.15 -16.72 30.98
CA MET A 1 -30.74 -15.70 31.97
C MET A 1 -29.54 -14.98 31.37
N ALA A 2 -29.78 -13.92 30.60
CA ALA A 2 -28.72 -13.15 29.94
C ALA A 2 -28.15 -12.13 30.94
N ALA A 3 -26.83 -12.11 31.12
CA ALA A 3 -26.18 -11.08 31.93
C ALA A 3 -26.45 -9.70 31.30
N SER A 4 -26.78 -8.71 32.12
CA SER A 4 -27.02 -7.35 31.64
C SER A 4 -25.68 -6.72 31.20
N ALA A 5 -25.71 -5.82 30.21
CA ALA A 5 -24.52 -5.11 29.73
C ALA A 5 -23.60 -4.51 30.83
N PRO A 6 -24.11 -3.91 31.92
CA PRO A 6 -23.26 -3.41 32.99
C PRO A 6 -22.52 -4.52 33.77
N GLU A 7 -23.16 -5.68 33.98
CA GLU A 7 -22.51 -6.83 34.65
C GLU A 7 -21.32 -7.37 33.84
N MET A 8 -21.44 -7.38 32.50
CA MET A 8 -20.33 -7.80 31.62
C MET A 8 -19.19 -6.78 31.62
N ALA A 9 -19.50 -5.48 31.64
CA ALA A 9 -18.47 -4.44 31.71
C ALA A 9 -17.68 -4.53 33.02
N ASP A 10 -18.37 -4.72 34.15
CA ASP A 10 -17.74 -4.84 35.47
C ASP A 10 -16.89 -6.11 35.60
N SER A 11 -17.32 -7.23 34.98
CA SER A 11 -16.51 -8.44 34.94
C SER A 11 -15.24 -8.26 34.11
N LEU A 12 -15.34 -7.64 32.92
CA LEU A 12 -14.20 -7.38 32.05
C LEU A 12 -13.15 -6.47 32.70
N ILE A 13 -13.58 -5.41 33.39
CA ILE A 13 -12.69 -4.49 34.11
C ILE A 13 -11.99 -5.23 35.26
N ARG A 14 -12.73 -6.08 35.99
CA ARG A 14 -12.19 -6.87 37.09
C ARG A 14 -11.12 -7.85 36.61
N ASP A 15 -11.39 -8.57 35.52
CA ASP A 15 -10.49 -9.53 34.91
C ASP A 15 -9.23 -8.85 34.36
N PHE A 16 -9.39 -7.70 33.70
CA PHE A 16 -8.26 -6.91 33.20
C PHE A 16 -7.34 -6.43 34.34
N ARG A 17 -7.92 -5.89 35.42
CA ARG A 17 -7.16 -5.47 36.60
C ARG A 17 -6.44 -6.64 37.28
N TYR A 18 -7.09 -7.80 37.33
CA TYR A 18 -6.50 -9.02 37.88
C TYR A 18 -5.34 -9.53 37.00
N GLY A 19 -5.49 -9.49 35.68
CA GLY A 19 -4.45 -9.83 34.71
C GLY A 19 -3.21 -8.96 34.85
N ILE A 20 -3.37 -7.63 34.94
CA ILE A 20 -2.25 -6.70 35.16
C ILE A 20 -1.53 -7.00 36.48
N ARG A 21 -2.29 -7.21 37.57
CA ARG A 21 -1.70 -7.54 38.87
C ARG A 21 -0.91 -8.85 38.84
N THR A 22 -1.37 -9.81 38.05
CA THR A 22 -0.69 -11.10 37.85
C THR A 22 0.60 -10.91 37.06
N LEU A 23 0.57 -10.13 35.97
CA LEU A 23 1.76 -9.77 35.19
C LEU A 23 2.82 -9.03 36.04
N ALA A 24 2.38 -8.14 36.93
CA ALA A 24 3.28 -7.41 37.83
C ALA A 24 3.90 -8.29 38.93
N ARG A 25 3.33 -9.46 39.22
CA ARG A 25 3.90 -10.42 40.19
C ARG A 25 5.01 -11.29 39.59
N THR A 26 5.05 -11.45 38.27
CA THR A 26 6.05 -12.26 37.56
C THR A 26 6.84 -11.43 36.54
N PRO A 27 7.60 -10.41 36.98
CA PRO A 27 8.15 -9.37 36.11
C PRO A 27 9.10 -9.90 35.03
N GLY A 28 9.87 -10.96 35.29
CA GLY A 28 10.81 -11.53 34.32
C GLY A 28 10.12 -12.13 33.10
N PHE A 29 9.09 -12.96 33.32
CA PHE A 29 8.30 -13.55 32.22
C PHE A 29 7.51 -12.48 31.46
N SER A 30 6.86 -11.58 32.20
CA SER A 30 6.07 -10.49 31.63
C SER A 30 6.92 -9.58 30.72
N PHE A 31 8.15 -9.27 31.13
CA PHE A 31 9.06 -8.46 30.32
C PHE A 31 9.43 -9.13 29.00
N ILE A 32 9.79 -10.41 29.03
CA ILE A 32 10.13 -11.19 27.82
C ILE A 32 8.90 -11.28 26.91
N ALA A 33 7.72 -11.59 27.46
CA ALA A 33 6.48 -11.69 26.69
C ALA A 33 6.14 -10.36 26.00
N VAL A 34 6.28 -9.23 26.70
CA VAL A 34 6.07 -7.89 26.14
C VAL A 34 7.09 -7.58 25.06
N LEU A 35 8.37 -7.92 25.26
CA LEU A 35 9.41 -7.71 24.23
C LEU A 35 9.13 -8.50 22.96
N VAL A 36 8.77 -9.78 23.08
CA VAL A 36 8.45 -10.62 21.92
C VAL A 36 7.24 -10.08 21.17
N MET A 37 6.19 -9.67 21.89
CA MET A 37 5.00 -9.04 21.28
C MET A 37 5.36 -7.72 20.60
N ALA A 38 6.14 -6.87 21.25
CA ALA A 38 6.58 -5.59 20.69
C ALA A 38 7.43 -5.80 19.43
N LEU A 39 8.32 -6.79 19.41
CA LEU A 39 9.12 -7.13 18.23
C LEU A 39 8.26 -7.68 17.10
N GLY A 40 7.30 -8.58 17.39
CA GLY A 40 6.41 -9.12 16.37
C GLY A 40 5.53 -8.03 15.73
N ILE A 41 4.89 -7.21 16.57
CA ILE A 41 4.04 -6.10 16.10
C ILE A 41 4.91 -5.07 15.36
N GLY A 42 6.04 -4.68 15.93
CA GLY A 42 6.96 -3.71 15.34
C GLY A 42 7.54 -4.17 14.00
N ALA A 43 7.92 -5.44 13.87
CA ALA A 43 8.41 -6.00 12.63
C ALA A 43 7.35 -5.96 11.52
N THR A 44 6.11 -6.38 11.83
CA THR A 44 5.02 -6.33 10.84
C THR A 44 4.68 -4.91 10.40
N ALA A 45 4.61 -3.95 11.34
CA ALA A 45 4.38 -2.55 11.04
C ALA A 45 5.54 -1.91 10.26
N ALA A 46 6.79 -2.23 10.61
CA ALA A 46 7.98 -1.74 9.93
C ALA A 46 8.04 -2.25 8.49
N LEU A 47 7.75 -3.54 8.26
CA LEU A 47 7.67 -4.10 6.91
C LEU A 47 6.62 -3.38 6.07
N PHE A 48 5.41 -3.17 6.59
CA PHE A 48 4.38 -2.41 5.88
C PHE A 48 4.81 -0.97 5.58
N THR A 49 5.45 -0.31 6.55
CA THR A 49 5.96 1.06 6.40
C THR A 49 7.04 1.15 5.33
N VAL A 50 8.00 0.21 5.32
CA VAL A 50 9.09 0.17 4.34
C VAL A 50 8.56 -0.16 2.96
N VAL A 51 7.69 -1.16 2.84
CA VAL A 51 7.03 -1.52 1.57
C VAL A 51 6.27 -0.31 1.02
N HIS A 52 5.46 0.35 1.85
CA HIS A 52 4.75 1.56 1.46
C HIS A 52 5.68 2.72 1.12
N SER A 53 6.82 2.89 1.79
CA SER A 53 7.71 4.02 1.53
C SER A 53 8.66 3.80 0.35
N VAL A 54 9.01 2.54 0.06
CA VAL A 54 10.01 2.17 -0.94
C VAL A 54 9.37 1.70 -2.24
N LEU A 55 8.38 0.79 -2.18
CA LEU A 55 7.65 0.37 -3.39
C LEU A 55 6.65 1.44 -3.82
N LEU A 56 5.92 2.00 -2.85
CA LEU A 56 5.03 3.13 -3.09
C LEU A 56 5.71 4.42 -2.69
N LYS A 57 7.01 4.61 -3.02
CA LYS A 57 7.63 5.94 -2.94
C LYS A 57 6.63 6.87 -3.62
N PRO A 58 5.91 7.74 -2.88
CA PRO A 58 4.93 8.60 -3.51
C PRO A 58 5.80 9.40 -4.44
N LEU A 59 5.63 9.19 -5.75
CA LEU A 59 6.35 9.97 -6.72
C LEU A 59 6.13 11.41 -6.24
N PRO A 60 7.20 12.18 -5.95
CA PRO A 60 7.06 13.54 -5.45
C PRO A 60 6.61 14.42 -6.63
N LEU A 61 5.46 14.08 -7.22
CA LEU A 61 4.72 14.90 -8.14
C LEU A 61 3.86 15.81 -7.26
N PRO A 62 4.15 17.13 -7.27
CA PRO A 62 3.21 18.11 -6.76
C PRO A 62 1.85 17.87 -7.43
N ASP A 63 0.77 17.96 -6.65
CA ASP A 63 -0.61 17.80 -7.13
C ASP A 63 -0.90 16.44 -7.80
N ALA A 64 -0.59 15.32 -7.14
CA ALA A 64 -0.88 13.97 -7.67
C ALA A 64 -2.35 13.78 -8.11
N ASP A 65 -3.30 14.46 -7.45
CA ASP A 65 -4.74 14.46 -7.79
C ASP A 65 -5.05 15.08 -9.16
N ARG A 66 -4.12 15.82 -9.77
CA ARG A 66 -4.29 16.48 -11.07
C ARG A 66 -3.68 15.68 -12.22
N LEU A 67 -3.12 14.49 -11.94
CA LEU A 67 -2.56 13.61 -12.94
C LEU A 67 -3.64 12.79 -13.63
N VAL A 68 -3.63 12.81 -14.96
CA VAL A 68 -4.50 11.98 -15.79
C VAL A 68 -3.70 11.33 -16.90
N MET A 69 -4.03 10.09 -17.25
CA MET A 69 -3.46 9.42 -18.41
C MET A 69 -4.32 9.68 -19.65
N LEU A 70 -3.66 10.09 -20.74
CA LEU A 70 -4.30 10.33 -22.04
C LEU A 70 -4.01 9.14 -22.95
N TYR A 71 -5.07 8.53 -23.47
CA TYR A 71 -4.97 7.42 -24.42
C TYR A 71 -5.63 7.80 -25.74
N GLU A 72 -5.11 7.27 -26.84
CA GLU A 72 -5.80 7.35 -28.13
C GLU A 72 -6.92 6.30 -28.15
N ALA A 73 -8.16 6.77 -28.25
CA ALA A 73 -9.33 5.91 -28.40
C ALA A 73 -9.60 5.69 -29.89
N ASP A 74 -9.27 4.51 -30.40
CA ASP A 74 -9.71 4.10 -31.74
C ASP A 74 -11.12 3.53 -31.64
N THR A 75 -12.11 4.19 -32.25
CA THR A 75 -13.51 3.73 -32.23
C THR A 75 -13.71 2.41 -32.99
N LYS A 76 -12.74 1.98 -33.81
CA LYS A 76 -12.78 0.76 -34.62
C LYS A 76 -12.04 -0.42 -33.98
N LEU A 77 -11.06 -0.17 -33.10
CA LEU A 77 -10.32 -1.21 -32.39
C LEU A 77 -10.79 -1.27 -30.93
N LYS A 78 -10.97 -2.46 -30.37
CA LYS A 78 -11.45 -2.63 -28.97
C LYS A 78 -10.42 -2.26 -27.89
N PHE A 79 -9.32 -1.61 -28.25
CA PHE A 79 -8.24 -1.27 -27.33
C PHE A 79 -8.37 0.20 -26.94
N ASN A 80 -8.77 0.44 -25.69
CA ASN A 80 -9.04 1.79 -25.15
C ASN A 80 -7.78 2.47 -24.58
N ASN A 81 -6.62 1.81 -24.68
CA ASN A 81 -5.35 2.20 -24.06
C ASN A 81 -4.20 2.21 -25.08
N ASN A 82 -4.46 2.66 -26.31
CA ASN A 82 -3.48 2.60 -27.38
C ASN A 82 -2.32 3.60 -27.15
N THR A 83 -1.10 3.16 -27.44
CA THR A 83 0.10 4.00 -27.38
C THR A 83 0.01 5.11 -28.41
N VAL A 84 0.20 6.35 -27.95
CA VAL A 84 0.07 7.54 -28.80
C VAL A 84 1.27 7.64 -29.73
N ALA A 85 1.03 7.66 -31.05
CA ALA A 85 2.08 7.91 -32.02
C ALA A 85 2.69 9.32 -31.83
N GLY A 86 4.01 9.46 -32.00
CA GLY A 86 4.70 10.73 -31.75
C GLY A 86 4.17 11.94 -32.55
N GLY A 87 3.58 11.70 -33.73
CA GLY A 87 2.90 12.73 -34.51
C GLY A 87 1.60 13.24 -33.85
N THR A 88 0.83 12.32 -33.25
CA THR A 88 -0.40 12.63 -32.49
C THR A 88 -0.07 13.34 -31.19
N PHE A 89 1.00 12.95 -30.49
CA PHE A 89 1.47 13.68 -29.31
C PHE A 89 1.75 15.16 -29.62
N ARG A 90 2.43 15.44 -30.74
CA ARG A 90 2.76 16.82 -31.15
C ARG A 90 1.50 17.64 -31.44
N SER A 91 0.46 17.05 -32.03
CA SER A 91 -0.79 17.77 -32.27
C SER A 91 -1.54 18.08 -30.98
N TRP A 92 -1.51 17.16 -30.01
CA TRP A 92 -2.07 17.39 -28.68
C TRP A 92 -1.31 18.48 -27.92
N GLU A 93 0.02 18.46 -27.94
CA GLU A 93 0.85 19.48 -27.30
C GLU A 93 0.58 20.88 -27.87
N GLN A 94 0.48 21.00 -29.20
CA GLN A 94 0.21 22.28 -29.87
C GLN A 94 -1.22 22.81 -29.64
N GLY A 95 -2.20 21.91 -29.53
CA GLY A 95 -3.61 22.25 -29.34
C GLY A 95 -4.04 22.38 -27.88
N ASN A 96 -3.19 22.00 -26.93
CA ASN A 96 -3.54 21.91 -25.52
C ASN A 96 -3.72 23.29 -24.87
N ARG A 97 -4.86 23.47 -24.19
CA ARG A 97 -5.18 24.65 -23.38
C ARG A 97 -5.63 24.31 -21.95
N THR A 98 -5.80 23.03 -21.66
CA THR A 98 -6.43 22.54 -20.43
C THR A 98 -5.39 21.96 -19.47
N PHE A 99 -4.38 21.27 -19.99
CA PHE A 99 -3.30 20.69 -19.20
C PHE A 99 -2.13 21.67 -19.11
N GLN A 100 -1.51 21.79 -17.93
CA GLN A 100 -0.32 22.64 -17.76
C GLN A 100 0.89 22.04 -18.48
N HIS A 101 1.03 20.72 -18.45
CA HIS A 101 2.10 19.97 -19.11
C HIS A 101 1.55 18.65 -19.64
N ILE A 102 2.09 18.18 -20.77
CA ILE A 102 1.82 16.85 -21.34
C ILE A 102 3.17 16.18 -21.58
N ALA A 103 3.31 14.92 -21.18
CA ALA A 103 4.50 14.12 -21.40
C ALA A 103 4.13 12.73 -21.91
N ILE A 104 5.07 12.06 -22.58
CA ILE A 104 4.95 10.64 -22.94
C ILE A 104 5.52 9.83 -21.77
N ALA A 105 4.73 8.88 -21.27
CA ALA A 105 5.14 7.88 -20.30
C ALA A 105 5.11 6.49 -20.96
N THR A 106 6.13 5.69 -20.69
CA THR A 106 6.19 4.28 -21.07
C THR A 106 6.27 3.46 -19.78
N GLU A 107 5.43 2.45 -19.66
CA GLU A 107 5.54 1.46 -18.59
C GLU A 107 6.60 0.43 -18.99
N ASP A 108 7.57 0.20 -18.10
CA ASP A 108 8.61 -0.83 -18.25
C ASP A 108 8.31 -1.96 -17.26
N ASP A 109 7.72 -3.05 -17.74
CA ASP A 109 7.42 -4.23 -16.94
C ASP A 109 8.68 -5.12 -16.84
N GLY A 110 9.56 -4.79 -15.89
CA GLY A 110 10.70 -5.63 -15.54
C GLY A 110 10.28 -6.84 -14.70
N ASN A 111 10.37 -8.05 -15.25
CA ASN A 111 10.18 -9.28 -14.47
C ASN A 111 11.43 -9.56 -13.61
N PHE A 112 11.28 -9.56 -12.28
CA PHE A 112 12.35 -9.86 -11.32
C PHE A 112 12.53 -11.36 -11.05
N SER A 113 11.74 -12.24 -11.67
CA SER A 113 12.01 -13.68 -11.57
C SER A 113 13.32 -13.99 -12.30
N SER A 114 14.29 -14.49 -11.54
CA SER A 114 15.64 -14.91 -11.95
C SER A 114 15.72 -15.32 -13.42
N SER A 115 16.70 -14.73 -14.11
CA SER A 115 17.24 -15.13 -15.40
C SER A 115 17.97 -16.47 -15.32
N ASP A 116 17.30 -17.53 -14.88
CA ASP A 116 17.75 -18.89 -15.13
C ASP A 116 16.96 -19.41 -16.32
N GLY A 117 17.49 -19.08 -17.50
CA GLY A 117 16.98 -19.54 -18.77
C GLY A 117 17.04 -21.06 -18.86
N GLN A 118 15.88 -21.71 -18.90
CA GLN A 118 15.67 -22.92 -19.68
C GLN A 118 14.17 -23.17 -19.81
N LEU A 119 13.65 -22.92 -21.02
CA LEU A 119 12.42 -23.57 -21.46
C LEU A 119 12.78 -25.04 -21.73
N PRO A 120 12.11 -26.03 -21.11
CA PRO A 120 12.21 -27.43 -21.55
C PRO A 120 11.60 -27.57 -22.95
N GLU A 121 12.28 -28.33 -23.80
CA GLU A 121 11.95 -28.56 -25.22
C GLU A 121 10.58 -29.20 -25.45
#